data_AF-A0A930DEE6-F1
#
_entry.id   AF-A0A930DEE6-F1
#
_cell.length_a   1.000
_cell.length_b   1.000
_cell.length_c   1.000
_cell.angle_alpha   90.00
_cell.angle_beta   90.00
_cell.angle_gamma   90.00
#
_symmetry.space_group_name_H-M   'P 1'
#
loop_
_entity.id
_entity.type
_entity.pdbx_description
1 polymer ?
#
loop_
_entity_poly.entity_id
_entity_poly.type
_entity_poly.pdbx_seq_one_letter_code
_entity_poly.pdbx_strand_id
1 'polypeptide(L)'
;MHHTVIEAYRRLLFLTVLEAAKTVACTSVRPDGVSERAWHRWESGEGAMPDEVAENLLALIRLRQREIDSIAAQIASGTEPILTAPKKGADVLEYKIKLSVFAEAMAMGCKTK
;
A
#
# COMPACT_ATOMS: atom_id res chain seq x y z
N MET A 1 10.53 -9.00 -8.56
CA MET A 1 9.07 -9.15 -8.27
C MET A 1 8.34 -9.41 -9.58
N HIS A 2 7.38 -10.35 -9.63
CA HIS A 2 6.63 -10.65 -10.85
C HIS A 2 5.62 -9.53 -11.18
N HIS A 3 5.36 -9.25 -12.46
CA HIS A 3 4.54 -8.11 -12.90
C HIS A 3 3.11 -8.13 -12.32
N THR A 4 2.47 -9.29 -12.28
CA THR A 4 1.14 -9.44 -11.66
C THR A 4 1.13 -9.12 -10.16
N VAL A 5 2.23 -9.40 -9.45
CA VAL A 5 2.37 -9.09 -8.02
C VAL A 5 2.53 -7.59 -7.79
N ILE A 6 3.26 -6.91 -8.68
CA ILE A 6 3.41 -5.44 -8.64
C ILE A 6 2.03 -4.78 -8.72
N GLU A 7 1.25 -5.17 -9.73
CA GLU A 7 -0.10 -4.63 -9.93
C GLU A 7 -1.02 -4.95 -8.75
N ALA A 8 -1.00 -6.21 -8.28
CA ALA A 8 -1.82 -6.63 -7.15
C ALA A 8 -1.51 -5.81 -5.89
N TYR A 9 -0.22 -5.60 -5.56
CA TYR A 9 0.19 -4.81 -4.41
C TYR A 9 -0.17 -3.33 -4.54
N ARG A 10 0.02 -2.72 -5.71
CA ARG A 10 -0.41 -1.34 -5.94
C ARG A 10 -1.91 -1.19 -5.70
N ARG A 11 -2.72 -2.10 -6.27
CA ARG A 11 -4.17 -2.11 -6.14
C ARG A 11 -4.61 -2.38 -4.69
N LEU A 12 -3.94 -3.29 -3.99
CA LEU A 12 -4.19 -3.57 -2.58
C LEU A 12 -4.01 -2.32 -1.72
N LEU A 13 -2.99 -1.51 -2.03
CA LEU A 13 -2.71 -0.24 -1.35
C LEU A 13 -3.58 0.93 -1.85
N PHE A 14 -4.53 0.69 -2.75
CA PHE A 14 -5.38 1.72 -3.39
C PHE A 14 -4.63 2.85 -4.09
N LEU A 15 -3.40 2.57 -4.52
CA LEU A 15 -2.57 3.53 -5.25
C LEU A 15 -2.97 3.53 -6.73
N THR A 16 -3.11 4.72 -7.29
CA THR A 16 -3.08 4.92 -8.74
C THR A 16 -1.67 4.66 -9.28
N VAL A 17 -1.55 4.48 -10.59
CA VAL A 17 -0.25 4.32 -11.24
C VAL A 17 0.62 5.56 -11.02
N LEU A 18 0.05 6.76 -11.16
CA LEU A 18 0.75 8.01 -10.87
C LEU A 18 1.24 8.09 -9.42
N GLU A 19 0.37 7.81 -8.45
CA GLU A 19 0.74 7.84 -7.02
C GLU A 19 1.90 6.87 -6.77
N ALA A 20 1.84 5.65 -7.28
CA ALA A 20 2.91 4.67 -7.10
C ALA A 20 4.22 5.09 -7.80
N ALA A 21 4.12 5.61 -9.03
CA ALA A 21 5.26 6.14 -9.78
C ALA A 21 5.93 7.35 -9.09
N LYS A 22 5.16 8.15 -8.34
CA LYS A 22 5.64 9.37 -7.67
C LYS A 22 5.97 9.22 -6.20
N THR A 23 5.69 8.06 -5.60
CA THR A 23 5.96 7.82 -4.17
C THR A 23 6.78 6.56 -3.96
N VAL A 24 6.31 5.42 -4.46
CA VAL A 24 6.99 4.12 -4.30
C VAL A 24 8.28 4.06 -5.11
N ALA A 25 8.28 4.63 -6.31
CA ALA A 25 9.46 4.64 -7.18
C ALA A 25 10.48 5.73 -6.83
N CYS A 26 10.24 6.53 -5.79
CA CYS A 26 11.22 7.46 -5.27
C CYS A 26 12.39 6.68 -4.66
N THR A 27 13.60 7.02 -5.09
CA THR A 27 14.85 6.38 -4.67
C THR A 27 15.90 7.45 -4.48
N SER A 28 17.03 7.10 -3.86
CA SER A 28 18.16 8.04 -3.73
C SER A 28 18.63 8.63 -5.07
N VAL A 29 18.53 7.84 -6.15
CA VAL A 29 18.94 8.22 -7.51
C VAL A 29 17.79 8.78 -8.37
N ARG A 30 16.54 8.65 -7.91
CA ARG A 30 15.34 9.21 -8.56
C ARG A 30 14.41 9.78 -7.49
N PRO A 31 14.73 10.95 -6.91
CA PRO A 31 13.96 11.52 -5.82
C PRO A 31 12.53 11.89 -6.23
N ASP A 32 12.31 12.24 -7.50
CA ASP A 32 10.98 12.61 -8.05
C ASP A 32 10.20 11.41 -8.61
N GLY A 33 10.68 10.19 -8.34
CA GLY A 33 10.12 8.95 -8.83
C GLY A 33 10.32 8.74 -10.33
N VAL A 34 9.32 8.14 -10.98
CA VAL A 34 9.33 7.84 -12.42
C VAL A 34 8.06 8.39 -13.10
N SER A 35 7.92 8.13 -14.41
CA SER A 35 6.68 8.40 -15.14
C SER A 35 5.68 7.25 -15.01
N GLU A 36 4.38 7.53 -15.21
CA GLU A 36 3.34 6.49 -15.26
C GLU A 36 3.66 5.43 -16.32
N ARG A 37 4.19 5.84 -17.47
CA ARG A 37 4.61 4.93 -18.54
C ARG A 37 5.69 3.93 -18.06
N ALA A 38 6.66 4.40 -17.28
CA ALA A 38 7.71 3.52 -16.74
C ALA A 38 7.12 2.49 -15.77
N TRP A 39 6.20 2.93 -14.88
CA TRP A 39 5.49 2.03 -13.98
C TRP A 39 4.64 1.00 -14.72
N HIS A 40 3.87 1.44 -15.73
CA HIS A 40 3.04 0.57 -16.56
C HIS A 40 3.85 -0.55 -17.23
N ARG A 41 5.06 -0.27 -17.71
CA ARG A 41 5.93 -1.30 -18.29
C ARG A 41 6.31 -2.38 -17.27
N TRP A 42 6.44 -2.03 -16.00
CA TRP A 42 6.69 -3.01 -14.94
C TRP A 42 5.46 -3.87 -14.65
N GLU A 43 4.26 -3.28 -14.65
CA GLU A 43 3.00 -4.01 -14.47
C GLU A 43 2.61 -4.87 -15.67
N SER A 44 2.97 -4.48 -16.90
CA SER A 44 2.71 -5.28 -18.10
C SER A 44 3.77 -6.35 -18.37
N GLY A 45 4.86 -6.38 -17.60
CA GLY A 45 5.98 -7.29 -17.82
C GLY A 45 6.91 -6.90 -18.97
N GLU A 46 6.69 -5.74 -19.60
CA GLU A 46 7.56 -5.16 -20.64
C GLU A 46 8.90 -4.61 -20.11
N GLY A 47 9.10 -4.61 -18.79
CA GLY A 47 10.34 -4.24 -18.15
C GLY A 47 10.41 -4.74 -16.71
N ALA A 48 11.63 -4.94 -16.20
CA ALA A 48 11.84 -5.29 -14.80
C ALA A 48 11.75 -4.05 -13.91
N MET A 49 11.02 -4.17 -12.80
CA MET A 49 11.05 -3.19 -11.72
C MET A 49 12.43 -3.25 -11.03
N PRO A 50 13.12 -2.10 -10.81
CA PRO A 50 14.36 -2.06 -10.05
C PRO A 50 14.18 -2.56 -8.61
N ASP A 51 15.20 -3.22 -8.07
CA ASP A 51 15.12 -3.86 -6.74
C ASP A 51 14.80 -2.88 -5.61
N GLU A 52 15.38 -1.67 -5.63
CA GLU A 52 15.10 -0.63 -4.61
C GLU A 52 13.61 -0.23 -4.61
N VAL A 53 12.98 -0.14 -5.79
CA VAL A 53 11.55 0.17 -5.93
C VAL A 53 10.70 -1.02 -5.45
N ALA A 54 11.13 -2.25 -5.74
CA ALA A 54 10.47 -3.45 -5.26
C ALA A 54 10.52 -3.56 -3.73
N GLU A 55 11.67 -3.23 -3.10
CA GLU A 55 11.80 -3.20 -1.64
C GLU A 55 10.95 -2.09 -1.02
N ASN A 56 10.86 -0.91 -1.63
CA ASN A 56 9.93 0.13 -1.18
C ASN A 56 8.48 -0.37 -1.17
N LEU A 57 8.04 -1.01 -2.26
CA LEU A 57 6.68 -1.57 -2.34
C LEU A 57 6.45 -2.66 -1.28
N LEU A 58 7.42 -3.56 -1.11
CA LEU A 58 7.36 -4.61 -0.08
C LEU A 58 7.33 -4.04 1.34
N ALA A 59 8.08 -2.97 1.62
CA ALA A 59 8.06 -2.31 2.92
C ALA A 59 6.66 -1.79 3.26
N LEU A 60 5.93 -1.22 2.29
CA LEU A 60 4.56 -0.77 2.48
C LEU A 60 3.59 -1.93 2.72
N ILE A 61 3.75 -3.04 2.01
CA ILE A 61 2.95 -4.25 2.22
C ILE A 61 3.21 -4.84 3.60
N ARG A 62 4.47 -4.89 4.05
CA ARG A 62 4.86 -5.33 5.40
C ARG A 62 4.29 -4.39 6.47
N LEU A 63 4.25 -3.08 6.23
CA LEU A 63 3.62 -2.12 7.14
C LEU A 63 2.12 -2.39 7.25
N ARG A 64 1.41 -2.46 6.12
CA ARG A 64 -0.02 -2.79 6.07
C ARG A 64 -0.31 -4.10 6.82
N GLN A 65 0.46 -5.16 6.55
CA GLN A 65 0.23 -6.47 7.16
C GLN A 65 0.38 -6.42 8.68
N ARG A 66 1.41 -5.75 9.21
CA ARG A 66 1.59 -5.59 10.66
C ARG A 66 0.42 -4.89 11.34
N GLU A 67 -0.17 -3.89 10.68
CA GLU A 67 -1.36 -3.21 11.22
C GLU A 67 -2.57 -4.15 11.26
N ILE A 68 -2.79 -4.94 10.19
CA ILE A 68 -3.86 -5.95 10.15
C ILE A 68 -3.66 -7.04 11.19
N ASP A 69 -2.46 -7.57 11.33
CA ASP A 69 -2.14 -8.61 12.31
C ASP A 69 -2.40 -8.10 13.75
N SER A 70 -2.09 -6.84 14.03
CA SER A 70 -2.39 -6.19 15.31
C SER A 70 -3.90 -6.09 15.58
N ILE A 71 -4.69 -5.74 14.57
CA ILE A 71 -6.16 -5.70 14.68
C ILE A 71 -6.73 -7.11 14.88
N ALA A 72 -6.27 -8.08 14.09
CA ALA A 72 -6.69 -9.47 14.20
C ALA A 72 -6.37 -10.06 15.59
N ALA A 73 -5.20 -9.73 16.15
CA ALA A 73 -4.82 -10.14 17.50
C ALA A 73 -5.75 -9.56 18.59
N GLN A 74 -6.16 -8.29 18.45
CA GLN A 74 -7.13 -7.67 19.36
C GLN A 74 -8.50 -8.37 19.29
N ILE A 75 -8.98 -8.67 18.08
CA ILE A 75 -10.24 -9.40 17.89
C ILE A 75 -10.14 -10.79 18.54
N ALA A 76 -9.03 -11.50 18.30
CA ALA A 76 -8.80 -12.83 18.87
C ALA A 76 -8.72 -12.82 20.41
N SER A 77 -8.26 -11.72 21.01
CA SER A 77 -8.26 -11.55 22.47
C SER A 77 -9.62 -11.12 23.06
N GLY A 78 -10.66 -11.02 22.24
CA GLY A 78 -12.00 -10.57 22.66
C GLY A 78 -12.16 -9.06 22.78
N THR A 79 -11.18 -8.28 22.31
CA THR A 79 -11.28 -6.82 22.23
C THR A 79 -12.05 -6.45 20.97
N GLU A 80 -13.00 -5.53 21.05
CA GLU A 80 -13.69 -4.99 19.88
C GLU A 80 -13.02 -3.67 19.43
N PRO A 81 -12.21 -3.66 18.36
CA PRO A 81 -11.50 -2.46 17.95
C PRO A 81 -12.48 -1.46 17.33
N ILE A 82 -12.50 -0.23 17.87
CA ILE A 82 -13.26 0.87 17.28
C ILE A 82 -12.31 1.67 16.39
N LEU A 83 -12.56 1.64 15.08
CA LEU A 83 -11.71 2.29 14.09
C LEU A 83 -12.25 3.65 13.69
N THR A 84 -11.34 4.57 13.39
CA THR A 84 -11.69 5.87 12.81
C THR A 84 -11.35 5.85 11.32
N ALA A 85 -12.29 6.22 10.47
CA ALA A 85 -12.05 6.32 9.04
C ALA A 85 -10.89 7.29 8.77
N PRO A 86 -9.89 6.90 7.98
CA PRO A 86 -8.79 7.79 7.66
C PRO A 86 -9.30 8.97 6.85
N LYS A 87 -8.85 10.17 7.21
CA LYS A 87 -9.16 11.40 6.48
C LYS A 87 -8.06 11.68 5.47
N LYS A 88 -8.43 12.20 4.31
CA LYS A 88 -7.46 12.64 3.31
C LYS A 88 -6.60 13.77 3.90
N GLY A 89 -5.34 13.47 4.18
CA GLY A 89 -4.35 14.41 4.68
C GLY A 89 -3.47 14.97 3.56
N ALA A 90 -2.40 15.67 3.94
CA ALA A 90 -1.37 16.13 3.01
C ALA A 90 -0.53 14.98 2.46
N ASP A 91 -0.28 13.94 3.26
CA ASP A 91 0.42 12.73 2.83
C ASP A 91 -0.56 11.73 2.19
N VAL A 92 -0.50 11.63 0.86
CA VAL A 92 -1.33 10.72 0.08
C VAL A 92 -0.98 9.26 0.36
N LEU A 93 0.31 8.94 0.50
CA LEU A 93 0.75 7.55 0.69
C LEU A 93 0.29 7.02 2.05
N GLU A 94 0.50 7.80 3.11
CA GLU A 94 0.02 7.47 4.45
C GLU A 94 -1.51 7.28 4.46
N TYR A 95 -2.24 8.21 3.85
CA TYR A 95 -3.70 8.11 3.75
C TYR A 95 -4.14 6.81 3.06
N LYS A 96 -3.51 6.44 1.95
CA LYS A 96 -3.87 5.26 1.15
C LYS A 96 -3.58 3.94 1.86
N ILE A 97 -2.46 3.85 2.57
CA ILE A 97 -2.13 2.67 3.39
C ILE A 97 -3.17 2.53 4.51
N LYS A 98 -3.45 3.59 5.26
CA LYS A 98 -4.48 3.57 6.31
C LYS A 98 -5.85 3.24 5.78
N LEU A 99 -6.20 3.72 4.58
CA LEU A 99 -7.47 3.40 3.93
C LEU A 99 -7.56 1.92 3.56
N SER A 100 -6.48 1.34 3.06
CA SER A 100 -6.40 -0.09 2.76
C SER A 100 -6.53 -0.95 4.02
N VAL A 101 -5.86 -0.56 5.12
CA VAL A 101 -5.98 -1.24 6.42
C VAL A 101 -7.39 -1.12 6.97
N PHE A 102 -7.96 0.08 6.94
CA PHE A 102 -9.32 0.34 7.40
C PHE A 102 -10.34 -0.50 6.64
N ALA A 103 -10.25 -0.56 5.30
CA ALA A 103 -11.16 -1.35 4.47
C ALA A 103 -11.12 -2.85 4.83
N GLU A 104 -9.94 -3.42 5.00
CA GLU A 104 -9.77 -4.81 5.44
C GLU A 104 -10.34 -5.03 6.85
N ALA A 105 -10.08 -4.11 7.78
CA ALA A 105 -10.58 -4.24 9.13
C ALA A 105 -12.11 -4.15 9.22
N MET A 106 -12.74 -3.33 8.38
CA MET A 106 -14.19 -3.35 8.21
C MET A 106 -14.68 -4.70 7.66
N ALA A 107 -13.95 -5.31 6.73
CA ALA A 107 -14.28 -6.66 6.22
C ALA A 107 -14.08 -7.76 7.28
N MET A 108 -13.17 -7.57 8.24
CA MET A 108 -13.01 -8.42 9.43
C MET A 108 -14.12 -8.22 10.47
N GLY A 109 -15.04 -7.27 10.27
CA GLY A 109 -16.16 -7.00 11.17
C GLY A 109 -15.89 -5.97 12.26
N CYS A 110 -14.81 -5.20 12.18
CA CYS A 110 -14.58 -4.08 13.10
C CYS A 110 -15.69 -3.02 12.98
N LYS A 111 -15.95 -2.31 14.08
CA LYS A 111 -16.91 -1.20 14.12
C LYS A 111 -16.20 0.14 13.88
N THR A 112 -16.91 1.09 13.31
CA THR A 112 -16.46 2.48 13.20
C THR A 112 -16.99 3.32 14.34
N LYS A 113 -16.23 4.32 14.75
CA LYS A 113 -16.73 5.40 15.62
C LYS A 113 -17.78 6.26 14.90
#